data_AF-A0A0T1WEE1-F1
#
_entry.id   AF-A0A0T1WEE1-F1
#
_cell.length_a   1.000
_cell.length_b   1.000
_cell.length_c   1.000
_cell.angle_alpha   90.00
_cell.angle_beta   90.00
_cell.angle_gamma   90.00
#
_symmetry.space_group_name_H-M   'P 1'
#
loop_
_entity.id
_entity.type
_entity.pdbx_description
1 polymer ?
#
loop_
_entity_poly.entity_id
_entity_poly.type
_entity_poly.pdbx_seq_one_letter_code
_entity_poly.pdbx_strand_id
1 'polypeptide(L)'
;MVDEAEARALGTAALAEDVGATVLGPSHTLDQGWYFPVIAKQSVAVAGVIVNADTGRALQVLAGSSLERDPSLYDRGFQFEAYDVAVLAVANLDETVRAMLGVGERVVDVYYRNDRVYRVGRMLTEDEVRKRLSTLPAVFTGSPAYRLDQLDAALRAGWFEYRLFESRPKS
;
A
#
# COMPACT_ATOMS: atom_id res chain seq x y z
N MET A 1 -5.92 25.10 -0.73
CA MET A 1 -5.22 24.59 0.46
C MET A 1 -6.28 24.38 1.51
N VAL A 2 -6.44 23.14 1.93
CA VAL A 2 -7.44 22.65 2.87
C VAL A 2 -6.91 22.87 4.28
N ASP A 3 -7.67 23.56 5.11
CA ASP A 3 -7.33 23.73 6.53
C ASP A 3 -7.70 22.48 7.36
N GLU A 4 -7.32 22.42 8.64
CA GLU A 4 -7.58 21.25 9.49
C GLU A 4 -9.08 20.94 9.62
N ALA A 5 -9.94 21.96 9.68
CA ALA A 5 -11.37 21.78 9.88
C ALA A 5 -12.03 21.18 8.62
N GLU A 6 -11.66 21.71 7.45
CA GLU A 6 -12.08 21.16 6.15
C GLU A 6 -11.51 19.75 5.95
N ALA A 7 -10.24 19.53 6.27
CA ALA A 7 -9.61 18.21 6.20
C ALA A 7 -10.31 17.18 7.08
N ARG A 8 -10.71 17.57 8.30
CA ARG A 8 -11.47 16.71 9.21
C ARG A 8 -12.84 16.33 8.66
N ALA A 9 -13.52 17.30 8.04
CA ALA A 9 -14.82 17.06 7.40
C ALA A 9 -14.68 16.07 6.23
N LEU A 10 -13.69 16.27 5.35
CA LEU A 10 -13.38 15.37 4.24
C LEU A 10 -12.99 13.96 4.72
N GLY A 11 -12.13 13.88 5.74
CA GLY A 11 -11.73 12.61 6.34
C GLY A 11 -12.90 11.85 6.95
N THR A 12 -13.83 12.55 7.60
CA THR A 12 -15.04 11.94 8.18
C THR A 12 -15.98 11.44 7.08
N ALA A 13 -16.16 12.22 6.00
CA ALA A 13 -16.97 11.81 4.86
C ALA A 13 -16.40 10.57 4.17
N ALA A 14 -15.08 10.51 3.96
CA ALA A 14 -14.42 9.37 3.33
C ALA A 14 -14.55 8.06 4.14
N LEU A 15 -14.69 8.14 5.46
CA LEU A 15 -14.87 6.96 6.32
C LEU A 15 -16.33 6.55 6.46
N ALA A 16 -17.28 7.47 6.23
CA ALA A 16 -18.71 7.20 6.41
C ALA A 16 -19.21 6.09 5.46
N GLU A 17 -18.65 6.01 4.24
CA GLU A 17 -19.04 5.03 3.23
C GLU A 17 -18.59 3.61 3.59
N ASP A 18 -17.37 3.44 4.12
CA ASP A 18 -16.75 2.12 4.31
C ASP A 18 -16.74 1.62 5.77
N VAL A 19 -16.76 2.53 6.74
CA VAL A 19 -16.50 2.24 8.16
C VAL A 19 -17.72 2.55 9.05
N GLY A 20 -18.67 3.32 8.54
CA GLY A 20 -19.89 3.73 9.25
C GLY A 20 -19.62 4.89 10.21
N ALA A 21 -20.38 4.94 11.32
CA ALA A 21 -20.23 6.01 12.32
C ALA A 21 -18.82 5.96 12.94
N THR A 22 -18.00 6.96 12.60
CA THR A 22 -16.58 7.00 12.93
C THR A 22 -16.24 8.32 13.61
N VAL A 23 -15.43 8.28 14.68
CA VAL A 23 -14.93 9.48 15.36
C VAL A 23 -13.44 9.61 15.11
N LEU A 24 -13.05 10.74 14.54
CA LEU A 24 -11.65 11.13 14.34
C LEU A 24 -11.08 11.75 15.61
N GLY A 25 -9.87 11.34 15.98
CA GLY A 25 -9.10 11.91 17.08
C GLY A 25 -8.41 13.24 16.72
N PRO A 26 -7.50 13.71 17.58
CA PRO A 26 -6.65 14.87 17.31
C PRO A 26 -5.83 14.67 16.04
N SER A 27 -5.68 15.73 15.23
CA SER A 27 -4.89 15.67 14.00
C SER A 27 -3.39 15.67 14.28
N HIS A 28 -2.64 15.02 13.41
CA HIS A 28 -1.20 15.19 13.27
C HIS A 28 -0.90 15.86 11.93
N THR A 29 -0.11 16.93 11.96
CA THR A 29 0.32 17.62 10.74
C THR A 29 1.38 16.80 10.03
N LEU A 30 1.23 16.67 8.71
CA LEU A 30 2.20 16.14 7.76
C LEU A 30 2.61 17.25 6.80
N ASP A 31 3.73 17.10 6.11
CA ASP A 31 4.18 18.13 5.15
C ASP A 31 3.17 18.32 4.00
N GLN A 32 2.51 17.24 3.59
CA GLN A 32 1.55 17.23 2.48
C GLN A 32 0.08 17.08 2.91
N GLY A 33 -0.22 17.12 4.22
CA GLY A 33 -1.59 16.88 4.66
C GLY A 33 -1.80 16.78 6.16
N TRP A 34 -2.93 16.18 6.52
CA TRP A 34 -3.37 15.98 7.90
C TRP A 34 -3.69 14.52 8.12
N TYR A 35 -3.06 13.90 9.13
CA TYR A 35 -3.41 12.56 9.58
C TYR A 35 -4.37 12.64 10.77
N PHE A 36 -5.47 11.90 10.69
CA PHE A 36 -6.46 11.77 11.75
C PHE A 36 -6.58 10.30 12.16
N PRO A 37 -6.15 9.92 13.37
CA PRO A 37 -6.38 8.58 13.88
C PRO A 37 -7.88 8.39 14.14
N VAL A 38 -8.38 7.18 13.92
CA VAL A 38 -9.76 6.81 14.24
C VAL A 38 -9.81 6.28 15.68
N ILE A 39 -10.58 6.95 16.53
CA ILE A 39 -10.66 6.62 17.97
C ILE A 39 -11.93 5.85 18.34
N ALA A 40 -12.96 5.90 17.51
CA ALA A 40 -14.14 5.06 17.64
C ALA A 40 -14.61 4.63 16.24
N LYS A 41 -14.82 3.32 16.06
CA LYS A 41 -15.13 2.70 14.77
C LYS A 41 -15.92 1.41 14.96
N GLN A 42 -16.75 1.08 13.97
CA GLN A 42 -17.42 -0.21 13.88
C GLN A 42 -16.55 -1.27 13.20
N SER A 43 -15.75 -0.86 12.20
CA SER A 43 -14.78 -1.74 11.54
C SER A 43 -13.38 -1.62 12.13
N VAL A 44 -12.71 -2.75 12.35
CA VAL A 44 -11.31 -2.77 12.81
C VAL A 44 -10.30 -2.51 11.68
N ALA A 45 -10.73 -2.52 10.42
CA ALA A 45 -9.85 -2.51 9.25
C ALA A 45 -9.13 -1.17 9.01
N VAL A 46 -9.69 -0.05 9.47
CA VAL A 46 -9.13 1.29 9.26
C VAL A 46 -8.62 1.87 10.57
N ALA A 47 -7.37 2.29 10.61
CA ALA A 47 -6.73 2.91 11.77
C ALA A 47 -6.81 4.44 11.77
N GLY A 48 -6.93 5.06 10.60
CA GLY A 48 -6.93 6.50 10.44
C GLY A 48 -7.27 6.93 9.02
N VAL A 49 -7.22 8.22 8.78
CA VAL A 49 -7.34 8.82 7.45
C VAL A 49 -6.30 9.92 7.30
N ILE A 50 -5.64 9.98 6.14
CA ILE A 50 -4.79 11.10 5.76
C ILE A 50 -5.55 11.92 4.72
N VAL A 51 -5.58 13.25 4.88
CA VAL A 51 -6.18 14.16 3.89
C VAL A 51 -5.10 15.08 3.35
N ASN A 52 -4.93 15.05 2.03
CA ASN A 52 -3.95 15.87 1.33
C ASN A 52 -4.33 17.36 1.41
N ALA A 53 -3.40 18.23 1.83
CA ALA A 53 -3.67 19.64 2.04
C ALA A 53 -3.92 20.42 0.73
N ASP A 54 -3.36 19.95 -0.38
CA ASP A 54 -3.48 20.65 -1.68
C ASP A 54 -4.71 20.20 -2.47
N THR A 55 -4.99 18.90 -2.45
CA THR A 55 -6.02 18.27 -3.29
C THR A 55 -7.31 17.92 -2.54
N GLY A 56 -7.29 17.89 -1.21
CA GLY A 56 -8.40 17.42 -0.39
C GLY A 56 -8.68 15.92 -0.51
N ARG A 57 -7.84 15.17 -1.25
CA ARG A 57 -7.99 13.72 -1.39
C ARG A 57 -7.76 13.04 -0.05
N ALA A 58 -8.73 12.22 0.37
CA ALA A 58 -8.62 11.36 1.54
C ALA A 58 -7.99 10.00 1.16
N LEU A 59 -7.15 9.48 2.06
CA LEU A 59 -6.54 8.15 1.99
C LEU A 59 -6.85 7.41 3.28
N GLN A 60 -7.53 6.27 3.18
CA GLN A 60 -7.76 5.42 4.35
C GLN A 60 -6.47 4.71 4.76
N VAL A 61 -6.11 4.84 6.04
CA VAL A 61 -4.95 4.16 6.61
C VAL A 61 -5.42 2.85 7.22
N LEU A 62 -5.00 1.73 6.63
CA LEU A 62 -5.37 0.39 7.10
C LEU A 62 -4.71 0.06 8.44
N ALA A 63 -5.44 -0.63 9.31
CA ALA A 63 -4.89 -1.20 10.54
C ALA A 63 -3.85 -2.28 10.24
N GLY A 64 -2.74 -2.26 10.97
CA GLY A 64 -1.53 -3.05 10.78
C GLY A 64 -0.60 -2.55 9.67
N SER A 65 -0.98 -1.50 8.92
CA SER A 65 -0.20 -1.01 7.78
C SER A 65 1.07 -0.25 8.21
N SER A 66 1.99 -0.07 7.27
CA SER A 66 3.18 0.74 7.52
C SER A 66 2.82 2.21 7.78
N LEU A 67 1.77 2.73 7.13
CA LEU A 67 1.26 4.09 7.32
C LEU A 67 0.61 4.32 8.69
N GLU A 68 0.02 3.31 9.31
CA GLU A 68 -0.47 3.43 10.70
C GLU A 68 0.69 3.63 11.67
N ARG A 69 1.78 2.88 11.47
CA ARG A 69 2.97 2.92 12.35
C ARG A 69 3.82 4.17 12.11
N ASP A 70 3.91 4.60 10.85
CA ASP A 70 4.66 5.78 10.43
C ASP A 70 3.91 6.56 9.33
N PRO A 71 3.04 7.52 9.73
CA PRO A 71 2.33 8.38 8.78
C PRO A 71 3.24 9.24 7.89
N SER A 72 4.50 9.48 8.29
CA SER A 72 5.45 10.28 7.50
C SER A 72 5.90 9.60 6.20
N LEU A 73 5.59 8.31 6.03
CA LEU A 73 5.70 7.64 4.73
C LEU A 73 4.84 8.35 3.66
N TYR A 74 3.72 8.95 4.03
CA TYR A 74 2.88 9.70 3.09
C TYR A 74 3.64 10.84 2.41
N ASP A 75 4.43 11.60 3.19
CA ASP A 75 5.26 12.71 2.68
C ASP A 75 6.42 12.21 1.80
N ARG A 76 6.79 10.93 1.94
CA ARG A 76 7.79 10.26 1.09
C ARG A 76 7.22 9.69 -0.22
N GLY A 77 5.96 9.97 -0.53
CA GLY A 77 5.31 9.61 -1.79
C GLY A 77 4.43 8.36 -1.72
N PHE A 78 4.23 7.78 -0.52
CA PHE A 78 3.31 6.67 -0.33
C PHE A 78 1.88 7.17 -0.09
N GLN A 79 1.19 7.55 -1.17
CA GLN A 79 -0.09 8.28 -1.11
C GLN A 79 -1.31 7.55 -1.67
N PHE A 80 -1.20 6.25 -1.95
CA PHE A 80 -2.26 5.42 -2.51
C PHE A 80 -2.67 4.29 -1.55
N GLU A 81 -3.88 3.76 -1.72
CA GLU A 81 -4.39 2.63 -0.94
C GLU A 81 -3.75 1.31 -1.39
N ALA A 82 -3.54 1.18 -2.69
CA ALA A 82 -2.92 0.01 -3.32
C ALA A 82 -1.86 0.47 -4.31
N TYR A 83 -0.78 -0.31 -4.40
CA TYR A 83 0.34 0.02 -5.26
C TYR A 83 0.74 -1.16 -6.13
N ASP A 84 1.06 -0.84 -7.38
CA ASP A 84 1.89 -1.68 -8.23
C ASP A 84 3.34 -1.18 -8.13
N VAL A 85 4.26 -2.09 -7.82
CA VAL A 85 5.69 -1.80 -7.70
C VAL A 85 6.39 -2.21 -8.99
N ALA A 86 6.88 -1.25 -9.76
CA ALA A 86 7.69 -1.51 -10.94
C ALA A 86 9.17 -1.38 -10.59
N VAL A 87 9.89 -2.50 -10.53
CA VAL A 87 11.35 -2.53 -10.39
C VAL A 87 11.99 -2.20 -11.72
N LEU A 88 12.86 -1.18 -11.74
CA LEU A 88 13.46 -0.60 -12.94
C LEU A 88 14.94 -1.00 -13.10
N ALA A 89 15.66 -1.15 -11.98
CA ALA A 89 17.05 -1.56 -11.94
C ALA A 89 17.32 -2.37 -10.66
N VAL A 90 18.26 -3.31 -10.70
CA VAL A 90 18.62 -4.16 -9.55
C VAL A 90 20.12 -4.07 -9.32
N ALA A 91 20.52 -3.63 -8.13
CA ALA A 91 21.92 -3.59 -7.68
C ALA A 91 22.26 -4.76 -6.75
N ASN A 92 21.28 -5.24 -5.97
CA ASN A 92 21.41 -6.42 -5.11
C ASN A 92 20.22 -7.34 -5.33
N LEU A 93 20.43 -8.43 -6.08
CA LEU A 93 19.36 -9.35 -6.46
C LEU A 93 18.73 -10.04 -5.24
N ASP A 94 19.52 -10.52 -4.29
CA ASP A 94 18.98 -11.30 -3.17
C ASP A 94 18.12 -10.45 -2.24
N GLU A 95 18.56 -9.22 -1.94
CA GLU A 95 17.75 -8.31 -1.14
C GLU A 95 16.53 -7.79 -1.90
N THR A 96 16.64 -7.59 -3.22
CA THR A 96 15.49 -7.24 -4.06
C THR A 96 14.46 -8.36 -4.06
N VAL A 97 14.89 -9.61 -4.18
CA VAL A 97 14.01 -10.78 -4.13
C VAL A 97 13.28 -10.86 -2.78
N ARG A 98 14.00 -10.67 -1.67
CA ARG A 98 13.38 -10.63 -0.33
C ARG A 98 12.34 -9.51 -0.20
N ALA A 99 12.66 -8.30 -0.69
CA ALA A 99 11.73 -7.19 -0.68
C ALA A 99 10.47 -7.49 -1.52
N MET A 100 10.63 -8.07 -2.71
CA MET A 100 9.50 -8.40 -3.61
C MET A 100 8.64 -9.57 -3.10
N LEU A 101 9.23 -10.56 -2.42
CA LEU A 101 8.46 -11.56 -1.68
C LEU A 101 7.62 -10.90 -0.56
N GLY A 102 8.17 -9.87 0.09
CA GLY A 102 7.49 -9.07 1.10
C GLY A 102 6.28 -8.28 0.57
N VAL A 103 6.33 -7.79 -0.68
CA VAL A 103 5.19 -7.15 -1.36
C VAL A 103 3.96 -8.07 -1.41
N GLY A 104 4.20 -9.38 -1.43
CA GLY A 104 3.17 -10.37 -1.21
C GLY A 104 2.19 -10.52 -2.37
N GLU A 105 2.69 -10.42 -3.61
CA GLU A 105 1.89 -10.73 -4.80
C GLU A 105 1.37 -12.17 -4.74
N ARG A 106 0.08 -12.31 -5.06
CA ARG A 106 -0.60 -13.59 -5.20
C ARG A 106 -0.83 -13.91 -6.66
N VAL A 107 -0.52 -15.14 -7.04
CA VAL A 107 -0.85 -15.74 -8.32
C VAL A 107 -1.91 -16.83 -8.14
N VAL A 108 -2.63 -17.12 -9.21
CA VAL A 108 -3.64 -18.20 -9.21
C VAL A 108 -3.13 -19.32 -10.09
N ASP A 109 -2.81 -20.45 -9.47
CA ASP A 109 -2.52 -21.67 -10.22
C ASP A 109 -3.84 -22.32 -10.63
N VAL A 110 -3.88 -22.81 -11.87
CA VAL A 110 -5.04 -23.52 -12.41
C VAL A 110 -4.62 -24.96 -12.72
N TYR A 111 -5.30 -25.94 -12.14
CA TYR A 111 -5.07 -27.35 -12.45
C TYR A 111 -6.38 -28.11 -12.63
N TYR A 112 -6.34 -29.12 -13.51
CA TYR A 112 -7.46 -29.99 -13.82
C TYR A 112 -7.29 -31.33 -13.12
N ARG A 113 -8.29 -31.76 -12.34
CA ARG A 113 -8.30 -33.06 -11.67
C ARG A 113 -9.75 -33.54 -11.48
N ASN A 114 -10.01 -34.82 -11.75
CA ASN A 114 -11.34 -35.45 -11.56
C ASN A 114 -12.49 -34.65 -12.22
N ASP A 115 -12.31 -34.27 -13.48
CA ASP A 115 -13.27 -33.47 -14.25
C ASP A 115 -13.67 -32.12 -13.61
N ARG A 116 -12.75 -31.56 -12.81
CA ARG A 116 -12.91 -30.26 -12.15
C ARG A 116 -11.68 -29.39 -12.38
N VAL A 117 -11.94 -28.11 -12.59
CA VAL A 117 -10.92 -27.06 -12.64
C VAL A 117 -10.78 -26.47 -11.24
N TYR A 118 -9.57 -26.55 -10.69
CA TYR A 118 -9.21 -25.93 -9.43
C TYR A 118 -8.44 -24.65 -9.70
N ARG A 119 -8.77 -23.60 -8.96
CA ARG A 119 -8.05 -22.32 -8.97
C ARG A 119 -7.56 -22.09 -7.54
N VAL A 120 -6.25 -22.12 -7.34
CA VAL A 120 -5.65 -21.98 -6.01
C VAL A 120 -4.76 -20.75 -5.99
N GLY A 121 -5.12 -19.78 -5.16
CA GLY A 121 -4.28 -18.61 -4.91
C GLY A 121 -3.08 -19.00 -4.05
N ARG A 122 -1.88 -18.60 -4.46
CA ARG A 122 -0.65 -18.74 -3.69
C ARG A 122 0.26 -17.52 -3.87
N MET A 123 1.25 -17.39 -3.01
CA MET A 123 2.30 -16.38 -3.16
C MET A 123 3.27 -16.78 -4.27
N LEU A 124 3.97 -15.79 -4.84
CA LEU A 124 5.12 -16.06 -5.70
C LEU A 124 6.21 -16.81 -4.94
N THR A 125 6.91 -17.73 -5.63
CA THR A 125 8.12 -18.36 -5.11
C THR A 125 9.34 -17.49 -5.36
N GLU A 126 10.44 -17.78 -4.65
CA GLU A 126 11.72 -17.09 -4.87
C GLU A 126 12.18 -17.18 -6.34
N ASP A 127 12.07 -18.37 -6.93
CA ASP A 127 12.46 -18.62 -8.33
C ASP A 127 11.60 -17.82 -9.31
N GLU A 128 10.31 -17.67 -9.04
CA GLU A 128 9.42 -16.87 -9.89
C GLU A 128 9.74 -15.38 -9.80
N VAL A 129 10.04 -14.89 -8.60
CA VAL A 129 10.50 -13.51 -8.41
C VAL A 129 11.82 -13.29 -9.14
N ARG A 130 12.82 -14.16 -8.96
CA ARG A 130 14.11 -14.10 -9.66
C ARG A 130 13.92 -14.12 -11.18
N LYS A 131 13.08 -15.04 -11.68
CA LYS A 131 12.77 -15.15 -13.11
C LYS A 131 12.15 -13.85 -13.62
N ARG A 132 11.22 -13.25 -12.88
CA ARG A 132 10.60 -11.98 -13.30
C ARG A 132 11.61 -10.83 -13.30
N LEU A 133 12.44 -10.72 -12.26
CA LEU A 133 13.50 -9.70 -12.15
C LEU A 133 14.60 -9.84 -13.24
N SER A 134 14.70 -10.99 -13.90
CA SER A 134 15.62 -11.17 -15.05
C SER A 134 15.22 -10.35 -16.28
N THR A 135 13.99 -9.83 -16.33
CA THR A 135 13.48 -8.98 -17.42
C THR A 135 12.89 -7.71 -16.82
N LEU A 136 13.60 -6.59 -16.97
CA LEU A 136 13.17 -5.30 -16.45
C LEU A 136 12.49 -4.44 -17.55
N PRO A 137 11.51 -3.59 -17.19
CA PRO A 137 10.95 -3.43 -15.85
C PRO A 137 10.10 -4.62 -15.41
N ALA A 138 10.21 -4.99 -14.12
CA ALA A 138 9.45 -6.07 -13.52
C ALA A 138 8.37 -5.49 -12.59
N VAL A 139 7.10 -5.81 -12.86
CA VAL A 139 5.96 -5.27 -12.11
C VAL A 139 5.45 -6.30 -11.10
N PHE A 140 5.16 -5.84 -9.89
CA PHE A 140 4.58 -6.62 -8.80
C PHE A 140 3.32 -5.95 -8.24
N THR A 141 2.21 -6.69 -8.14
CA THR A 141 0.86 -6.14 -7.84
C THR A 141 0.27 -6.71 -6.54
N GLY A 142 1.08 -6.77 -5.49
CA GLY A 142 0.69 -7.35 -4.19
C GLY A 142 -0.04 -6.39 -3.25
N SER A 143 0.15 -6.57 -1.95
CA SER A 143 -0.36 -5.66 -0.91
C SER A 143 0.79 -4.98 -0.18
N PRO A 144 1.55 -4.09 -0.86
CA PRO A 144 2.71 -3.45 -0.27
C PRO A 144 2.35 -2.49 0.86
N ALA A 145 1.07 -2.11 1.04
CA ALA A 145 0.60 -1.23 2.11
C ALA A 145 1.08 -1.66 3.52
N TYR A 146 1.28 -2.96 3.76
CA TYR A 146 1.76 -3.50 5.02
C TYR A 146 3.29 -3.56 5.16
N ARG A 147 4.02 -3.17 4.11
CA ARG A 147 5.47 -3.31 3.95
C ARG A 147 6.10 -2.10 3.25
N LEU A 148 5.44 -0.94 3.24
CA LEU A 148 5.97 0.28 2.60
C LEU A 148 7.28 0.74 3.25
N ASP A 149 7.42 0.54 4.55
CA ASP A 149 8.64 0.74 5.31
C ASP A 149 9.82 -0.08 4.76
N GLN A 150 9.58 -1.30 4.30
CA GLN A 150 10.62 -2.13 3.69
C GLN A 150 11.00 -1.63 2.29
N LEU A 151 10.04 -1.14 1.51
CA LEU A 151 10.30 -0.52 0.20
C LEU A 151 11.07 0.80 0.34
N ASP A 152 10.75 1.62 1.34
CA ASP A 152 11.49 2.85 1.66
C ASP A 152 12.92 2.52 2.11
N ALA A 153 13.08 1.54 3.01
CA ALA A 153 14.40 1.09 3.45
C ALA A 153 15.25 0.54 2.30
N ALA A 154 14.65 -0.26 1.41
CA ALA A 154 15.35 -0.82 0.25
C ALA A 154 15.78 0.26 -0.75
N LEU A 155 14.96 1.29 -0.95
CA LEU A 155 15.32 2.45 -1.79
C LEU A 155 16.56 3.16 -1.22
N ARG A 156 16.55 3.45 0.09
CA ARG A 156 17.67 4.13 0.77
C ARG A 156 18.95 3.30 0.81
N ALA A 157 18.81 1.98 0.89
CA ALA A 157 19.94 1.06 0.84
C ALA A 157 20.50 0.87 -0.59
N GLY A 158 19.82 1.39 -1.61
CA GLY A 158 20.25 1.30 -3.01
C GLY A 158 20.21 -0.12 -3.56
N TRP A 159 19.35 -0.99 -3.04
CA TRP A 159 19.27 -2.38 -3.50
C TRP A 159 18.65 -2.52 -4.89
N PHE A 160 17.66 -1.67 -5.18
CA PHE A 160 16.99 -1.59 -6.47
C PHE A 160 16.36 -0.21 -6.65
N GLU A 161 16.13 0.15 -7.91
CA GLU A 161 15.32 1.31 -8.28
C GLU A 161 13.91 0.85 -8.58
N TYR A 162 12.91 1.57 -8.09
CA TYR A 162 11.51 1.29 -8.41
C TYR A 162 10.69 2.56 -8.61
N ARG A 163 9.52 2.37 -9.21
CA ARG A 163 8.43 3.34 -9.18
C ARG A 163 7.16 2.68 -8.67
N LEU A 164 6.38 3.46 -7.95
CA LEU A 164 5.06 3.08 -7.48
C LEU A 164 4.01 3.66 -8.40
N PHE A 165 3.00 2.86 -8.67
CA PHE A 165 1.80 3.28 -9.38
C PHE A 165 0.59 2.96 -8.51
N GLU A 166 -0.40 3.82 -8.53
CA GLU A 166 -1.70 3.50 -7.95
C GLU A 166 -2.27 2.26 -8.65
N SER A 167 -2.48 1.18 -7.89
CA SER A 167 -3.05 -0.04 -8.44
C SER A 167 -4.52 0.21 -8.77
N ARG A 168 -4.93 -0.14 -9.99
CA ARG A 168 -6.34 -0.08 -10.41
C ARG A 168 -6.88 -1.50 -10.51
N PRO A 169 -8.13 -1.75 -10.06
CA PRO A 169 -8.75 -3.04 -10.28
C PRO A 169 -8.68 -3.40 -11.76
N LYS A 170 -8.25 -4.62 -12.07
CA LYS A 170 -8.37 -5.15 -13.43
C LYS A 170 -9.86 -5.33 -13.72
N SER A 171 -10.41 -4.46 -14.56
CA SER A 171 -11.77 -4.55 -15.12
C SER A 171 -11.96 -5.81 -15.95
#